data_AF-A0A559MF94-F1
#
_entry.id   AF-A0A559MF94-F1
#
_cell.length_a   1.000
_cell.length_b   1.000
_cell.length_c   1.000
_cell.angle_alpha   90.00
_cell.angle_beta   90.00
_cell.angle_gamma   90.00
#
_symmetry.space_group_name_H-M   'P 1'
#
loop_
_entity.id
_entity.type
_entity.pdbx_description
1 polymer ?
#
loop_
_entity_poly.entity_id
_entity_poly.type
_entity_poly.pdbx_seq_one_letter_code
_entity_poly.pdbx_strand_id
1 'polypeptide(L)'
;GPFWSPNAPFRELGGSIIQDPAPGGHPTLMHGKVTDLLTGKGIPNAVFDIWQASSNGKYDFQDPENQTDNNLRGKFRTDANGEYHFYCLKPTAYSLPTDGPAGVLLRLLDRHPMRPAHIHLMISHDEYKPVTTQIFPKDDPYLTTDTVFAVKDDLVVDFLPRKDDPKAQLDLEYNVKLAPKSYSGITPVSQTTIGLEPRL
;
A
#
# COMPACT_ATOMS: atom_id res chain seq x y z
N GLY A 1 6.81 -0.25 7.06
CA GLY A 1 7.09 -1.11 8.23
C GLY A 1 8.47 -1.73 8.10
N PRO A 2 8.96 -2.47 9.12
CA PRO A 2 10.35 -2.99 9.16
C PRO A 2 10.61 -4.16 8.20
N PHE A 3 9.58 -4.67 7.53
CA PHE A 3 9.66 -5.91 6.74
C PHE A 3 9.83 -5.68 5.23
N TRP A 4 10.31 -4.50 4.82
CA TRP A 4 10.71 -4.28 3.43
C TRP A 4 12.00 -5.03 3.11
N SER A 5 12.11 -5.58 1.89
CA SER A 5 13.30 -6.28 1.41
C SER A 5 13.85 -5.60 0.15
N PRO A 6 15.13 -5.16 0.12
CA PRO A 6 15.72 -4.59 -1.08
C PRO A 6 15.84 -5.61 -2.22
N ASN A 7 15.83 -6.91 -1.89
CA ASN A 7 16.03 -8.01 -2.84
C ASN A 7 14.74 -8.48 -3.52
N ALA A 8 13.60 -7.83 -3.27
CA ALA A 8 12.36 -8.16 -3.97
C ALA A 8 12.57 -8.10 -5.50
N PRO A 9 12.16 -9.14 -6.24
CA PRO A 9 12.46 -9.27 -7.66
C PRO A 9 11.60 -8.31 -8.48
N PHE A 10 12.15 -7.87 -9.63
CA PHE A 10 11.31 -7.33 -10.68
C PHE A 10 10.48 -8.45 -11.29
N ARG A 11 9.22 -8.15 -11.54
CA ARG A 11 8.25 -9.06 -12.16
C ARG A 11 7.63 -8.37 -13.36
N GLU A 12 7.18 -9.17 -14.32
CA GLU A 12 6.50 -8.67 -15.51
C GLU A 12 5.18 -7.98 -15.17
N LEU A 13 4.83 -6.94 -15.92
CA LEU A 13 3.54 -6.29 -15.82
C LEU A 13 2.43 -7.30 -16.13
N GLY A 14 1.39 -7.35 -15.29
CA GLY A 14 0.36 -8.41 -15.34
C GLY A 14 0.78 -9.74 -14.73
N GLY A 15 1.98 -9.82 -14.14
CA GLY A 15 2.46 -10.95 -13.36
C GLY A 15 1.79 -11.04 -11.98
N SER A 16 2.28 -11.97 -11.16
CA SER A 16 1.76 -12.23 -9.81
C SER A 16 2.87 -12.14 -8.79
N ILE A 17 2.59 -11.54 -7.62
CA ILE A 17 3.45 -11.66 -6.43
C ILE A 17 3.11 -12.90 -5.60
N ILE A 18 1.97 -13.55 -5.85
CA ILE A 18 1.60 -14.83 -5.23
C ILE A 18 2.45 -15.91 -5.87
N GLN A 19 3.47 -16.41 -5.17
CA GLN A 19 4.29 -17.55 -5.59
C GLN A 19 3.77 -18.82 -4.95
N ASP A 20 3.43 -18.73 -3.66
CA ASP A 20 2.89 -19.81 -2.86
C ASP A 20 1.49 -19.42 -2.36
N PRO A 21 0.43 -19.93 -3.02
CA PRO A 21 -0.93 -19.72 -2.55
C PRO A 21 -1.13 -20.35 -1.17
N ALA A 22 -1.72 -19.60 -0.24
CA ALA A 22 -2.05 -20.07 1.09
C ALA A 22 -3.56 -20.26 1.27
N PRO A 23 -4.01 -21.24 2.08
CA PRO A 23 -5.43 -21.41 2.40
C PRO A 23 -6.08 -20.12 2.91
N GLY A 24 -7.30 -19.83 2.46
CA GLY A 24 -8.03 -18.62 2.82
C GLY A 24 -7.51 -17.32 2.19
N GLY A 25 -6.51 -17.40 1.29
CA GLY A 25 -6.11 -16.26 0.46
C GLY A 25 -7.18 -15.92 -0.56
N HIS A 26 -7.39 -14.62 -0.80
CA HIS A 26 -8.32 -14.12 -1.82
C HIS A 26 -7.52 -13.42 -2.93
N PRO A 27 -7.22 -14.10 -4.05
CA PRO A 27 -6.53 -13.51 -5.18
C PRO A 27 -7.24 -12.27 -5.69
N THR A 28 -6.48 -11.19 -5.85
CA THR A 28 -6.94 -9.84 -6.19
C THR A 28 -6.13 -9.32 -7.37
N LEU A 29 -6.79 -8.77 -8.38
CA LEU A 29 -6.11 -7.96 -9.39
C LEU A 29 -5.97 -6.54 -8.83
N MET A 30 -4.73 -6.12 -8.56
CA MET A 30 -4.43 -4.75 -8.21
C MET A 30 -3.97 -4.00 -9.45
N HIS A 31 -4.56 -2.84 -9.72
CA HIS A 31 -4.26 -2.03 -10.91
C HIS A 31 -4.46 -0.54 -10.65
N GLY A 32 -3.95 0.29 -11.55
CA GLY A 32 -4.13 1.73 -11.52
C GLY A 32 -3.08 2.48 -12.33
N LYS A 33 -2.98 3.79 -12.09
CA LYS A 33 -2.03 4.68 -12.76
C LYS A 33 -1.13 5.41 -11.78
N VAL A 34 0.15 5.53 -12.14
CA VAL A 34 1.09 6.47 -11.51
C VAL A 34 1.13 7.72 -12.38
N THR A 35 0.79 8.88 -11.81
CA THR A 35 0.63 10.14 -12.54
C THR A 35 1.44 11.27 -11.94
N ASP A 36 1.87 12.21 -12.78
CA ASP A 36 2.51 13.45 -12.37
C ASP A 36 1.48 14.36 -11.69
N LEU A 37 1.80 14.85 -10.49
CA LEU A 37 0.92 15.70 -9.68
C LEU A 37 0.48 16.99 -10.39
N LEU A 38 1.35 17.60 -11.19
CA LEU A 38 1.14 18.90 -11.83
C LEU A 38 0.48 18.77 -13.20
N THR A 39 0.88 17.78 -13.99
CA THR A 39 0.42 17.62 -15.38
C THR A 39 -0.71 16.61 -15.52
N GLY A 40 -0.89 15.71 -14.54
CA GLY A 40 -1.83 14.60 -14.60
C GLY A 40 -1.44 13.50 -15.60
N LYS A 41 -0.29 13.62 -16.29
CA LYS A 41 0.19 12.63 -17.25
C LYS A 41 0.71 11.39 -16.54
N GLY A 42 0.53 10.23 -17.18
CA GLY A 42 1.11 8.98 -16.71
C GLY A 42 2.64 9.05 -16.68
N ILE A 43 3.24 8.47 -15.62
CA ILE A 43 4.69 8.40 -15.45
C ILE A 43 5.15 7.01 -15.91
N PRO A 44 5.80 6.89 -17.07
CA PRO A 44 6.32 5.60 -17.52
C PRO A 44 7.54 5.16 -16.71
N ASN A 45 7.77 3.86 -16.64
CA ASN A 45 8.92 3.25 -15.95
C ASN A 45 9.03 3.55 -14.44
N ALA A 46 7.99 4.12 -13.81
CA ALA A 46 7.92 4.25 -12.37
C ALA A 46 7.96 2.86 -11.73
N VAL A 47 8.75 2.71 -10.67
CA VAL A 47 8.88 1.44 -9.95
C VAL A 47 7.80 1.39 -8.89
N PHE A 48 6.93 0.38 -9.00
CA PHE A 48 5.90 0.03 -8.03
C PHE A 48 6.38 -1.17 -7.21
N ASP A 49 6.90 -0.93 -6.01
CA ASP A 49 7.39 -1.95 -5.08
C ASP A 49 6.30 -2.28 -4.06
N ILE A 50 5.93 -3.56 -3.98
CA ILE A 50 4.85 -4.06 -3.13
C ILE A 50 5.34 -5.22 -2.27
N TRP A 51 4.92 -5.23 -1.01
CA TRP A 51 5.06 -6.38 -0.12
C TRP A 51 3.87 -6.48 0.84
N GLN A 52 3.49 -7.71 1.15
CA GLN A 52 2.41 -8.01 2.09
C GLN A 52 2.66 -9.33 2.83
N ALA A 53 1.94 -9.53 3.94
CA ALA A 53 1.88 -10.82 4.59
C ALA A 53 0.94 -11.78 3.84
N SER A 54 1.14 -13.08 4.02
CA SER A 54 0.24 -14.12 3.54
C SER A 54 -1.07 -14.18 4.32
N SER A 55 -2.01 -15.03 3.90
CA SER A 55 -3.32 -15.17 4.55
C SER A 55 -3.23 -15.63 6.02
N ASN A 56 -2.10 -16.23 6.42
CA ASN A 56 -1.79 -16.60 7.79
C ASN A 56 -1.14 -15.46 8.62
N GLY A 57 -0.99 -14.25 8.05
CA GLY A 57 -0.43 -13.08 8.72
C GLY A 57 1.10 -13.06 8.82
N LYS A 58 1.80 -13.99 8.16
CA LYS A 58 3.27 -14.08 8.15
C LYS A 58 3.87 -13.63 6.83
N TYR A 59 5.03 -12.98 6.90
CA TYR A 59 5.91 -12.78 5.74
C TYR A 59 6.74 -14.03 5.45
N ASP A 60 7.20 -14.16 4.21
CA ASP A 60 8.08 -15.23 3.71
C ASP A 60 9.16 -15.67 4.71
N PHE A 61 9.99 -14.75 5.19
CA PHE A 61 11.09 -15.06 6.11
C PHE A 61 10.66 -15.58 7.49
N GLN A 62 9.38 -15.41 7.85
CA GLN A 62 8.79 -15.90 9.10
C GLN A 62 8.17 -17.30 8.95
N ASP A 63 8.08 -17.81 7.72
CA ASP A 63 7.37 -19.04 7.37
C ASP A 63 8.06 -19.81 6.22
N PRO A 64 9.37 -20.09 6.32
CA PRO A 64 10.15 -20.66 5.22
C PRO A 64 9.71 -22.08 4.81
N GLU A 65 8.92 -22.77 5.64
CA GLU A 65 8.37 -24.09 5.33
C GLU A 65 7.18 -24.03 4.36
N ASN A 66 6.50 -22.87 4.28
CA ASN A 66 5.28 -22.69 3.49
C ASN A 66 5.39 -21.57 2.45
N GLN A 67 6.45 -20.77 2.51
CA GLN A 67 6.66 -19.61 1.64
C GLN A 67 8.07 -19.61 1.09
N THR A 68 8.20 -19.60 -0.23
CA THR A 68 9.45 -19.37 -0.93
C THR A 68 9.94 -17.94 -0.73
N ASP A 69 11.25 -17.74 -0.83
CA ASP A 69 11.85 -16.42 -0.73
C ASP A 69 11.19 -15.43 -1.71
N ASN A 70 10.78 -14.28 -1.20
CA ASN A 70 10.05 -13.25 -1.93
C ASN A 70 8.64 -13.65 -2.42
N ASN A 71 8.00 -14.64 -1.79
CA ASN A 71 6.56 -14.79 -1.87
C ASN A 71 5.87 -13.49 -1.40
N LEU A 72 4.85 -13.05 -2.13
CA LEU A 72 4.09 -11.83 -1.86
C LEU A 72 4.93 -10.55 -1.82
N ARG A 73 6.04 -10.55 -2.56
CA ARG A 73 6.90 -9.39 -2.83
C ARG A 73 7.13 -9.24 -4.32
N GLY A 74 7.19 -8.00 -4.79
CA GLY A 74 7.55 -7.75 -6.19
C GLY A 74 7.71 -6.27 -6.51
N LYS A 75 8.49 -6.02 -7.55
CA LYS A 75 8.64 -4.70 -8.17
C LYS A 75 8.12 -4.76 -9.59
N PHE A 76 7.35 -3.77 -9.98
CA PHE A 76 6.80 -3.65 -11.33
C PHE A 76 7.21 -2.30 -11.91
N ARG A 77 7.35 -2.21 -13.24
CA ARG A 77 7.51 -0.94 -13.94
C ARG A 77 6.19 -0.58 -14.60
N THR A 78 5.77 0.66 -14.42
CA THR A 78 4.62 1.19 -15.17
C THR A 78 4.90 1.22 -16.67
N ASP A 79 3.86 1.04 -17.47
CA ASP A 79 3.94 1.08 -18.92
C ASP A 79 4.10 2.51 -19.48
N ALA A 80 4.04 2.66 -20.80
CA ALA A 80 4.16 3.96 -21.48
C ALA A 80 3.10 5.00 -21.05
N ASN A 81 1.95 4.55 -20.53
CA ASN A 81 0.84 5.38 -20.07
C ASN A 81 0.85 5.56 -18.53
N GLY A 82 1.88 5.07 -17.84
CA GLY A 82 1.95 5.08 -16.38
C GLY A 82 1.04 4.05 -15.71
N GLU A 83 0.50 3.09 -16.45
CA GLU A 83 -0.38 2.04 -15.93
C GLU A 83 0.43 0.91 -15.30
N TYR A 84 -0.12 0.35 -14.23
CA TYR A 84 0.35 -0.89 -13.63
C TYR A 84 -0.80 -1.84 -13.34
N HIS A 85 -0.50 -3.13 -13.38
CA HIS A 85 -1.40 -4.17 -12.90
C HIS A 85 -0.62 -5.43 -12.55
N PHE A 86 -1.07 -6.15 -11.52
CA PHE A 86 -0.51 -7.43 -11.08
C PHE A 86 -1.48 -8.15 -10.12
N TYR A 87 -1.25 -9.44 -9.90
CA TYR A 87 -2.03 -10.24 -8.95
C TYR A 87 -1.37 -10.28 -7.57
N CYS A 88 -2.16 -10.00 -6.53
CA CYS A 88 -1.80 -10.05 -5.12
C CYS A 88 -2.90 -10.73 -4.30
N LEU A 89 -2.74 -10.82 -2.98
CA LEU A 89 -3.82 -11.24 -2.09
C LEU A 89 -4.51 -10.03 -1.47
N LYS A 90 -5.81 -10.14 -1.17
CA LYS A 90 -6.42 -9.29 -0.14
C LYS A 90 -5.68 -9.55 1.18
N PRO A 91 -5.14 -8.53 1.86
CA PRO A 91 -4.37 -8.75 3.07
C PRO A 91 -5.27 -9.25 4.20
N THR A 92 -4.66 -9.95 5.17
CA THR A 92 -5.32 -10.37 6.43
C THR A 92 -4.71 -9.58 7.59
N ALA A 93 -5.55 -9.25 8.59
CA ALA A 93 -5.09 -8.64 9.83
C ALA A 93 -4.14 -9.59 10.57
N TYR A 94 -3.15 -9.04 11.27
CA TYR A 94 -2.19 -9.86 12.01
C TYR A 94 -1.82 -9.24 13.35
N SER A 95 -1.48 -10.09 14.32
CA SER A 95 -1.02 -9.66 15.63
C SER A 95 0.46 -9.29 15.59
N LEU A 96 0.85 -8.22 16.28
CA LEU A 96 2.24 -8.03 16.68
C LEU A 96 2.71 -9.19 17.59
N PRO A 97 4.01 -9.54 17.59
CA PRO A 97 4.56 -10.48 18.55
C PRO A 97 4.29 -10.01 19.99
N THR A 98 3.68 -10.87 20.80
CA THR A 98 3.27 -10.55 22.18
C THR A 98 4.22 -11.07 23.25
N ASP A 99 5.22 -11.85 22.85
CA ASP A 99 6.22 -12.50 23.70
C ASP A 99 7.40 -11.58 24.05
N GLY A 100 7.61 -10.50 23.29
CA GLY A 100 8.65 -9.51 23.55
C GLY A 100 8.22 -8.30 24.41
N PRO A 101 9.15 -7.35 24.68
CA PRO A 101 8.88 -6.15 25.47
C PRO A 101 7.71 -5.31 24.94
N ALA A 102 7.53 -5.25 23.63
CA ALA A 102 6.38 -4.58 23.00
C ALA A 102 5.05 -5.23 23.41
N GLY A 103 5.00 -6.57 23.45
CA GLY A 103 3.84 -7.32 23.92
C GLY A 103 3.53 -7.12 25.40
N VAL A 104 4.56 -7.03 26.24
CA VAL A 104 4.42 -6.70 27.67
C VAL A 104 3.80 -5.31 27.83
N LEU A 105 4.31 -4.32 27.09
CA LEU A 105 3.81 -2.94 27.14
C LEU A 105 2.34 -2.85 26.69
N LEU A 106 1.97 -3.55 25.61
CA LEU A 106 0.60 -3.58 25.13
C LEU A 106 -0.37 -4.13 26.19
N ARG A 107 0.01 -5.21 26.88
CA ARG A 107 -0.78 -5.76 28.00
C ARG A 107 -0.92 -4.77 29.16
N LEU A 108 0.18 -4.09 29.54
CA LEU A 108 0.16 -3.11 30.63
C LEU A 108 -0.73 -1.91 30.33
N LEU A 109 -0.92 -1.59 29.05
CA LEU A 109 -1.76 -0.47 28.59
C LEU A 109 -3.19 -0.90 28.21
N ASP A 110 -3.56 -2.16 28.43
CA ASP A 110 -4.85 -2.75 28.01
C ASP A 110 -5.15 -2.53 26.52
N ARG A 111 -4.12 -2.64 25.67
CA ARG A 111 -4.23 -2.49 24.21
C ARG A 111 -4.12 -3.84 23.51
N HIS A 112 -4.97 -4.07 22.52
CA HIS A 112 -4.83 -5.27 21.68
C HIS A 112 -3.58 -5.20 20.79
N PRO A 113 -3.01 -6.34 20.35
CA PRO A 113 -1.81 -6.36 19.51
C PRO A 113 -2.09 -6.35 18.00
N MET A 114 -3.36 -6.37 17.58
CA MET A 114 -3.74 -6.49 16.17
C MET A 114 -3.38 -5.23 15.36
N ARG A 115 -2.79 -5.45 14.19
CA ARG A 115 -2.72 -4.47 13.11
C ARG A 115 -3.80 -4.80 12.09
N PRO A 116 -4.50 -3.80 11.55
CA PRO A 116 -5.43 -4.02 10.44
C PRO A 116 -4.68 -4.62 9.26
N ALA A 117 -5.37 -5.41 8.46
CA ALA A 117 -4.88 -5.91 7.19
C ALA A 117 -4.32 -4.76 6.36
N HIS A 118 -3.12 -4.91 5.80
CA HIS A 118 -2.56 -3.89 4.93
C HIS A 118 -1.62 -4.45 3.87
N ILE A 119 -1.50 -3.68 2.79
CA ILE A 119 -0.49 -3.84 1.75
C ILE A 119 0.49 -2.69 1.89
N HIS A 120 1.79 -2.98 1.89
CA HIS A 120 2.81 -1.94 1.85
C HIS A 120 3.22 -1.64 0.41
N LEU A 121 3.43 -0.35 0.14
CA LEU A 121 3.74 0.16 -1.18
C LEU A 121 4.90 1.17 -1.10
N MET A 122 5.81 1.08 -2.05
CA MET A 122 6.80 2.11 -2.33
C MET A 122 6.83 2.39 -3.83
N ILE A 123 6.48 3.61 -4.21
CA ILE A 123 6.45 4.05 -5.60
C ILE A 123 7.56 5.07 -5.81
N SER A 124 8.45 4.82 -6.77
CA SER A 124 9.63 5.66 -7.03
C SER A 124 9.90 5.87 -8.51
N HIS A 125 10.53 7.00 -8.82
CA HIS A 125 11.04 7.36 -10.15
C HIS A 125 12.16 8.40 -9.96
N ASP A 126 13.16 8.40 -10.84
CA ASP A 126 14.36 9.24 -10.67
C ASP A 126 14.06 10.75 -10.66
N GLU A 127 13.02 11.17 -11.37
CA GLU A 127 12.61 12.57 -11.50
C GLU A 127 11.57 13.02 -10.47
N TYR A 128 11.01 12.08 -9.69
CA TYR A 128 9.91 12.36 -8.76
C TYR A 128 10.28 12.05 -7.32
N LYS A 129 9.53 12.64 -6.38
CA LYS A 129 9.64 12.32 -4.97
C LYS A 129 8.98 10.96 -4.72
N PRO A 130 9.66 10.01 -4.07
CA PRO A 130 9.09 8.69 -3.82
C PRO A 130 7.95 8.78 -2.79
N VAL A 131 6.97 7.90 -2.94
CA VAL A 131 5.89 7.72 -1.97
C VAL A 131 6.07 6.36 -1.32
N THR A 132 6.16 6.33 0.01
CA THR A 132 6.04 5.10 0.79
C THR A 132 4.73 5.18 1.56
N THR A 133 3.86 4.20 1.38
CA THR A 133 2.53 4.18 1.98
C THR A 133 2.11 2.75 2.33
N GLN A 134 0.94 2.64 2.95
CA GLN A 134 0.24 1.39 3.15
C GLN A 134 -1.24 1.63 2.95
N ILE A 135 -1.93 0.65 2.37
CA ILE A 135 -3.37 0.70 2.13
C ILE A 135 -4.08 -0.38 2.94
N PHE A 136 -5.31 -0.11 3.34
CA PHE A 136 -6.08 -0.97 4.24
C PHE A 136 -7.44 -1.30 3.64
N PRO A 137 -7.91 -2.56 3.68
CA PRO A 137 -9.27 -2.90 3.28
C PRO A 137 -10.29 -2.18 4.17
N LYS A 138 -11.30 -1.57 3.55
CA LYS A 138 -12.39 -0.85 4.24
C LYS A 138 -13.21 -1.69 5.21
N ASP A 139 -13.27 -3.00 4.96
CA ASP A 139 -14.02 -3.95 5.76
C ASP A 139 -13.21 -4.57 6.92
N ASP A 140 -11.99 -4.08 7.18
CA ASP A 140 -11.17 -4.60 8.27
C ASP A 140 -11.68 -4.13 9.66
N PRO A 141 -11.89 -5.06 10.62
CA PRO A 141 -12.47 -4.73 11.92
C PRO A 141 -11.55 -3.91 12.83
N TYR A 142 -10.25 -3.80 12.52
CA TYR A 142 -9.25 -3.10 13.33
C TYR A 142 -8.88 -1.72 12.76
N LEU A 143 -9.57 -1.20 11.75
CA LEU A 143 -9.28 0.11 11.16
C LEU A 143 -9.30 1.25 12.19
N THR A 144 -10.32 1.27 13.06
CA THR A 144 -10.48 2.32 14.08
C THR A 144 -9.66 2.08 15.33
N THR A 145 -9.00 0.93 15.44
CA THR A 145 -8.25 0.52 16.64
C THR A 145 -6.80 0.12 16.31
N ASP A 146 -6.28 0.56 15.15
CA ASP A 146 -4.91 0.21 14.72
C ASP A 146 -3.89 0.51 15.82
N THR A 147 -3.25 -0.56 16.29
CA THR A 147 -2.29 -0.51 17.39
C THR A 147 -1.11 0.42 17.10
N VAL A 148 -0.78 0.63 15.81
CA VAL A 148 0.32 1.50 15.37
C VAL A 148 -0.11 2.84 14.79
N PHE A 149 -1.40 3.18 14.83
CA PHE A 149 -1.94 4.48 14.38
C PHE A 149 -1.56 4.89 12.95
N ALA A 150 -1.50 3.94 12.02
CA ALA A 150 -1.07 4.20 10.64
C ALA A 150 -2.23 4.45 9.66
N VAL A 151 -3.48 4.23 10.09
CA VAL A 151 -4.67 4.42 9.25
C VAL A 151 -4.96 5.90 9.03
N LYS A 152 -5.17 6.27 7.77
CA LYS A 152 -5.74 7.55 7.33
C LYS A 152 -6.89 7.25 6.37
N ASP A 153 -7.93 8.07 6.36
CA ASP A 153 -9.11 7.84 5.52
C ASP A 153 -8.75 7.68 4.03
N ASP A 154 -7.80 8.48 3.53
CA ASP A 154 -7.29 8.41 2.14
C ASP A 154 -6.53 7.11 1.79
N LEU A 155 -6.25 6.26 2.79
CA LEU A 155 -5.53 4.99 2.64
C LEU A 155 -6.44 3.77 2.77
N VAL A 156 -7.73 3.99 3.00
CA VAL A 156 -8.74 2.93 3.05
C VAL A 156 -9.25 2.66 1.64
N VAL A 157 -9.19 1.40 1.21
CA VAL A 157 -9.52 0.97 -0.16
C VAL A 157 -10.60 -0.10 -0.16
N ASP A 158 -11.38 -0.13 -1.25
CA ASP A 158 -12.41 -1.13 -1.49
C ASP A 158 -11.84 -2.30 -2.31
N PHE A 159 -12.10 -3.53 -1.87
CA PHE A 159 -11.84 -4.75 -2.64
C PHE A 159 -13.17 -5.24 -3.21
N LEU A 160 -13.39 -5.03 -4.50
CA LEU A 160 -14.67 -5.29 -5.14
C LEU A 160 -14.69 -6.69 -5.78
N PRO A 161 -15.84 -7.39 -5.82
CA PRO A 161 -15.92 -8.67 -6.52
C PRO A 161 -15.56 -8.56 -8.00
N ARG A 162 -14.71 -9.46 -8.49
CA ARG A 162 -14.34 -9.60 -9.91
C ARG A 162 -14.89 -10.92 -10.45
N LYS A 163 -15.61 -10.88 -11.58
CA LYS A 163 -16.30 -12.06 -12.15
C LYS A 163 -15.67 -12.57 -13.44
N ASP A 164 -14.96 -11.71 -14.17
CA ASP A 164 -14.51 -11.99 -15.54
C ASP A 164 -13.00 -12.34 -15.62
N ASP A 165 -12.43 -12.80 -14.50
CA ASP A 165 -11.01 -13.12 -14.42
C ASP A 165 -10.79 -14.39 -13.58
N PRO A 166 -10.40 -15.52 -14.19
CA PRO A 166 -10.23 -16.77 -13.46
C PRO A 166 -9.05 -16.73 -12.47
N LYS A 167 -8.17 -15.72 -12.53
CA LYS A 167 -7.02 -15.56 -11.64
C LYS A 167 -7.30 -14.65 -10.44
N ALA A 168 -8.41 -13.92 -10.45
CA ALA A 168 -8.74 -12.93 -9.43
C ALA A 168 -10.22 -12.99 -9.03
N GLN A 169 -10.46 -13.16 -7.74
CA GLN A 169 -11.80 -13.08 -7.15
C GLN A 169 -12.20 -11.64 -6.83
N LEU A 170 -11.20 -10.78 -6.66
CA LEU A 170 -11.36 -9.40 -6.24
C LEU A 170 -10.62 -8.45 -7.19
N ASP A 171 -11.07 -7.21 -7.20
CA ASP A 171 -10.51 -6.09 -7.93
C ASP A 171 -10.13 -4.99 -6.95
N LEU A 172 -8.95 -4.40 -7.15
CA LEU A 172 -8.42 -3.29 -6.37
C LEU A 172 -7.83 -2.24 -7.31
N GLU A 173 -8.57 -1.14 -7.50
CA GLU A 173 -8.05 0.04 -8.18
C GLU A 173 -7.34 0.96 -7.18
N TYR A 174 -6.11 1.36 -7.47
CA TYR A 174 -5.37 2.33 -6.67
C TYR A 174 -4.54 3.26 -7.54
N ASN A 175 -4.87 4.56 -7.53
CA ASN A 175 -4.15 5.55 -8.33
C ASN A 175 -3.15 6.32 -7.46
N VAL A 176 -1.94 6.52 -7.98
CA VAL A 176 -0.84 7.20 -7.25
C VAL A 176 -0.45 8.47 -7.99
N LYS A 177 -0.29 9.57 -7.25
CA LYS A 177 0.27 10.83 -7.76
C LYS A 177 1.66 11.04 -7.18
N LEU A 178 2.64 11.29 -8.03
CA LEU A 178 3.99 11.66 -7.61
C LEU A 178 4.25 13.13 -7.88
N ALA A 179 4.82 13.82 -6.90
CA ALA A 179 5.30 15.19 -7.08
C ALA A 179 6.67 15.18 -7.76
N PRO A 180 6.91 15.98 -8.82
CA PRO A 180 8.25 16.17 -9.36
C PRO A 180 9.24 16.61 -8.28
N LYS A 181 10.51 16.23 -8.38
CA LYS A 181 11.53 16.67 -7.41
C LYS A 181 11.68 18.21 -7.38
N SER A 182 11.41 18.87 -8.49
CA SER A 182 11.38 20.34 -8.62
C SER A 182 10.21 21.00 -7.89
N TYR A 183 9.17 20.25 -7.49
CA TYR A 183 8.01 20.81 -6.81
C TYR A 183 8.37 21.27 -5.39
N SER A 184 8.28 22.58 -5.12
CA SER A 184 8.61 23.19 -3.82
C SER A 184 7.40 23.41 -2.89
N GLY A 185 6.18 23.13 -3.36
CA GLY A 185 4.95 23.34 -2.59
C GLY A 185 4.55 24.81 -2.51
N ILE A 186 3.51 25.21 -3.25
CA ILE A 186 2.79 26.46 -2.98
C ILE A 186 1.40 26.04 -2.51
N THR A 187 1.15 26.22 -1.22
CA THR A 187 -0.23 26.40 -0.73
C THR A 187 -0.71 27.71 -1.34
N PRO A 188 -1.85 27.78 -2.06
CA PRO A 188 -2.41 29.07 -2.40
C PRO A 188 -2.77 29.74 -1.08
N VAL A 189 -1.97 30.69 -0.63
CA VAL A 189 -2.41 31.65 0.36
C VAL A 189 -3.51 32.43 -0.34
N SER A 190 -4.77 32.13 -0.01
CA SER A 190 -5.87 33.01 -0.37
C SER A 190 -5.52 34.37 0.24
N GLN A 191 -5.08 35.33 -0.58
CA GLN A 191 -5.04 36.71 -0.17
C GLN A 191 -6.51 37.13 0.04
N THR A 192 -7.01 36.91 1.24
CA THR A 192 -8.17 37.63 1.73
C THR A 192 -7.63 39.01 2.09
N THR A 193 -7.65 39.91 1.11
CA THR A 193 -7.45 41.33 1.34
C THR A 193 -8.59 41.80 2.24
N ILE A 194 -8.37 41.85 3.55
CA ILE A 194 -9.26 42.57 4.46
C ILE A 194 -9.03 44.05 4.19
N GLY A 195 -9.85 44.61 3.29
CA GLY A 195 -9.99 46.05 3.13
C GLY A 195 -10.66 46.61 4.38
N LEU A 196 -9.86 47.19 5.28
CA LEU A 196 -10.37 48.09 6.30
C LEU A 196 -10.52 49.47 5.65
N GLU A 197 -11.75 49.82 5.27
CA GLU A 197 -12.10 51.22 5.05
C GLU A 197 -12.28 51.95 6.39
N PRO A 198 -11.71 53.14 6.57
CA PRO A 198 -11.96 53.96 7.74
C PRO A 198 -13.34 54.63 7.59
N ARG A 199 -14.26 54.35 8.51
CA ARG A 199 -15.49 55.13 8.64
C ARG A 199 -15.19 56.48 9.28
N LEU A 200 -15.57 57.56 8.58
CA LEU A 200 -15.89 58.86 9.19
C LEU A 200 -17.30 58.80 9.80
#